data_AF-A0A6B1C2J8-F1
#
_entry.id   AF-A0A6B1C2J8-F1
#
_cell.length_a   1.000
_cell.length_b   1.000
_cell.length_c   1.000
_cell.angle_alpha   90.00
_cell.angle_beta   90.00
_cell.angle_gamma   90.00
#
_symmetry.space_group_name_H-M   'P 1'
#
loop_
_entity.id
_entity.type
_entity.pdbx_description
1 polymer ?
#
loop_
_entity_poly.entity_id
_entity_poly.type
_entity_poly.pdbx_seq_one_letter_code
_entity_poly.pdbx_strand_id
1 'polypeptide(L)'
;MVLSILVSLGVVACGGEDKGDVVAFCELAEDGVGMRPAEGEVELAQLDALEDAAPPDIREAVTTVANASREIDEIEDLKELFERAFALEEVVATARQEIRTYTQHHCL
;
A
#
# COMPACT_ATOMS: atom_id res chain seq x y z
N MET A 1 -47.65 -14.92 -32.26
CA MET A 1 -47.62 -15.62 -30.96
C MET A 1 -46.81 -16.88 -31.20
N VAL A 2 -45.57 -17.03 -30.73
CA VAL A 2 -45.20 -17.17 -29.33
C VAL A 2 -43.89 -16.43 -29.05
N LEU A 3 -43.95 -15.63 -27.99
CA LEU A 3 -42.89 -14.87 -27.35
C LEU A 3 -42.19 -15.81 -26.36
N SER A 4 -40.91 -16.11 -26.55
CA SER A 4 -40.06 -16.73 -25.53
C SER A 4 -38.60 -16.36 -25.76
N ILE A 5 -38.23 -15.14 -25.36
CA ILE A 5 -36.82 -14.78 -25.14
C ILE A 5 -36.50 -15.19 -23.69
N LEU A 6 -35.73 -16.27 -23.56
CA LEU A 6 -35.07 -16.66 -22.33
C LEU A 6 -34.07 -15.55 -21.96
N VAL A 7 -34.48 -14.68 -21.05
CA VAL A 7 -33.56 -13.79 -20.32
C VAL A 7 -32.83 -14.67 -19.32
N SER A 8 -31.69 -15.22 -19.72
CA SER A 8 -30.69 -15.74 -18.79
C SER A 8 -30.18 -14.56 -17.97
N LEU A 9 -30.68 -14.41 -16.75
CA LEU A 9 -30.07 -13.54 -15.75
C LEU A 9 -28.64 -14.04 -15.56
N GLY A 10 -27.68 -13.30 -16.13
CA GLY A 10 -26.29 -13.38 -15.74
C GLY A 10 -26.18 -12.95 -14.30
N VAL A 11 -26.13 -13.92 -13.38
CA VAL A 11 -25.64 -13.68 -12.04
C VAL A 11 -24.12 -13.59 -12.18
N VAL A 12 -23.63 -12.43 -12.61
CA VAL A 12 -22.25 -12.04 -12.30
C VAL A 12 -22.24 -11.82 -10.80
N ALA A 13 -22.04 -12.91 -10.06
CA ALA A 13 -21.52 -12.84 -8.72
C ALA A 13 -20.08 -12.34 -8.84
N CYS A 14 -19.90 -11.03 -9.07
CA CYS A 14 -18.69 -10.31 -8.72
C CYS A 14 -18.63 -10.25 -7.20
N GLY A 15 -18.43 -11.41 -6.56
CA GLY A 15 -17.69 -11.47 -5.31
C GLY A 15 -16.24 -11.19 -5.67
N GLY A 16 -15.94 -9.93 -5.98
CA GLY A 16 -14.57 -9.52 -6.26
C GLY A 16 -13.81 -9.63 -4.96
N GLU A 17 -12.88 -10.57 -4.88
CA GLU A 17 -11.72 -10.40 -4.00
C GLU A 17 -11.21 -8.97 -4.21
N ASP A 18 -11.16 -8.18 -3.15
CA ASP A 18 -10.49 -6.88 -3.17
C ASP A 18 -9.03 -7.18 -3.55
N LYS A 19 -8.69 -6.99 -4.82
CA LYS A 19 -7.36 -7.29 -5.36
C LYS A 19 -6.40 -6.11 -5.18
N GLY A 20 -6.85 -5.04 -4.51
CA GLY A 20 -6.21 -3.73 -4.58
C GLY A 20 -6.33 -3.09 -5.97
N ASP A 21 -5.95 -1.83 -6.07
CA ASP A 21 -5.75 -1.14 -7.34
C ASP A 21 -4.26 -1.18 -7.69
N VAL A 22 -3.84 -2.28 -8.33
CA VAL A 22 -2.43 -2.50 -8.70
C VAL A 22 -1.89 -1.35 -9.57
N VAL A 23 -2.73 -0.75 -10.42
CA VAL A 23 -2.28 0.35 -11.29
C VAL A 23 -1.98 1.58 -10.46
N ALA A 24 -2.91 2.01 -9.60
CA ALA A 24 -2.69 3.13 -8.70
C ALA A 24 -1.52 2.88 -7.72
N PHE A 25 -1.39 1.64 -7.24
CA PHE A 25 -0.25 1.22 -6.42
C PHE A 25 1.07 1.39 -7.17
N CYS A 26 1.16 0.91 -8.41
CA CYS A 26 2.36 1.03 -9.23
C CYS A 26 2.72 2.48 -9.53
N GLU A 27 1.74 3.34 -9.85
CA GLU A 27 1.97 4.78 -10.06
C GLU A 27 2.60 5.45 -8.82
N LEU A 28 2.05 5.19 -7.64
CA LEU A 28 2.60 5.72 -6.37
C LEU A 28 3.99 5.13 -6.06
N ALA A 29 4.19 3.84 -6.33
CA ALA A 29 5.46 3.15 -6.14
C ALA A 29 6.55 3.70 -7.08
N GLU A 30 6.22 4.03 -8.33
CA GLU A 30 7.13 4.68 -9.29
C GLU A 30 7.59 6.06 -8.82
N ASP A 31 6.71 6.82 -8.17
CA ASP A 31 7.03 8.09 -7.50
C ASP A 31 7.87 7.89 -6.21
N GLY A 32 8.15 6.64 -5.85
CA GLY A 32 8.96 6.25 -4.70
C GLY A 32 8.20 6.24 -3.37
N VAL A 33 6.88 6.39 -3.39
CA VAL A 33 6.03 6.30 -2.19
C VAL A 33 6.21 4.92 -1.56
N GLY A 34 6.39 4.87 -0.23
CA GLY A 34 6.64 3.63 0.50
C GLY A 34 8.04 3.02 0.33
N MET A 35 8.89 3.55 -0.55
CA MET A 35 10.26 3.05 -0.80
C MET A 35 11.37 4.04 -0.41
N ARG A 36 11.07 5.34 -0.38
CA ARG A 36 12.01 6.38 0.05
C ARG A 36 12.20 6.35 1.57
N PRO A 37 13.40 6.68 2.09
CA PRO A 37 13.60 6.92 3.51
C PRO A 37 12.62 7.98 4.01
N ALA A 38 12.22 7.91 5.28
CA ALA A 38 11.21 8.80 5.89
C ALA A 38 11.69 10.27 5.98
N GLU A 39 12.90 10.57 5.52
CA GLU A 39 13.46 11.91 5.46
C GLU A 39 12.79 12.74 4.34
N GLY A 40 11.57 13.20 4.60
CA GLY A 40 11.12 14.54 4.23
C GLY A 40 10.46 14.79 2.86
N GLU A 41 10.12 13.77 2.07
CA GLU A 41 9.53 14.00 0.72
C GLU A 41 8.32 13.14 0.36
N VAL A 42 7.68 12.47 1.34
CA VAL A 42 6.45 11.71 1.10
C VAL A 42 5.39 12.17 2.08
N GLU A 43 4.28 12.72 1.58
CA GLU A 43 3.17 13.15 2.43
C GLU A 43 2.45 11.92 3.00
N LEU A 44 1.98 11.98 4.26
CA LEU A 44 1.21 10.89 4.86
C LEU A 44 0.00 10.50 4.00
N ALA A 45 -0.63 11.47 3.33
CA ALA A 45 -1.72 11.22 2.40
C ALA A 45 -1.33 10.34 1.20
N GLN A 46 -0.08 10.40 0.73
CA GLN A 46 0.41 9.51 -0.32
C GLN A 46 0.65 8.10 0.21
N LEU A 47 1.08 7.94 1.46
CA LEU A 47 1.20 6.64 2.11
C LEU A 47 -0.18 6.02 2.36
N ASP A 48 -1.18 6.82 2.75
CA ASP A 48 -2.57 6.37 2.88
C ASP A 48 -3.11 5.89 1.52
N ALA A 49 -2.86 6.65 0.44
CA ALA A 49 -3.25 6.26 -0.90
C ALA A 49 -2.54 4.98 -1.37
N LEU A 50 -1.27 4.79 -1.00
CA LEU A 50 -0.53 3.56 -1.30
C LEU A 50 -1.12 2.37 -0.55
N GLU A 51 -1.49 2.54 0.72
CA GLU A 51 -2.14 1.52 1.56
C GLU A 51 -3.52 1.13 1.01
N ASP A 52 -4.32 2.11 0.60
CA ASP A 52 -5.64 1.88 -0.01
C ASP A 52 -5.56 1.14 -1.35
N ALA A 53 -4.56 1.49 -2.17
CA ALA A 53 -4.32 0.83 -3.44
C ALA A 53 -3.66 -0.55 -3.29
N ALA A 54 -3.05 -0.85 -2.13
CA ALA A 54 -2.20 -2.01 -1.95
C ALA A 54 -2.93 -3.35 -2.21
N PRO A 55 -2.38 -4.16 -3.13
CA PRO A 55 -2.81 -5.54 -3.31
C PRO A 55 -2.70 -6.37 -2.02
N PRO A 56 -3.59 -7.35 -1.77
CA PRO A 56 -3.63 -8.09 -0.48
C PRO A 56 -2.32 -8.77 -0.09
N ASP A 57 -1.52 -9.19 -1.08
CA ASP A 57 -0.25 -9.87 -0.91
C ASP A 57 0.89 -8.94 -0.46
N ILE A 58 0.78 -7.63 -0.68
CA ILE A 58 1.77 -6.63 -0.25
C ILE A 58 1.22 -5.65 0.79
N ARG A 59 -0.09 -5.68 1.08
CA ARG A 59 -0.78 -4.74 1.99
C ARG A 59 -0.13 -4.66 3.37
N GLU A 60 0.27 -5.79 3.96
CA GLU A 60 0.91 -5.79 5.29
C GLU A 60 2.23 -5.01 5.31
N ALA A 61 3.05 -5.14 4.28
CA ALA A 61 4.29 -4.38 4.15
C ALA A 61 4.01 -2.87 4.02
N VAL A 62 3.02 -2.51 3.20
CA VAL A 62 2.62 -1.11 3.01
C VAL A 62 2.08 -0.51 4.31
N THR A 63 1.17 -1.20 4.99
CA THR A 63 0.63 -0.81 6.30
C THR A 63 1.75 -0.65 7.33
N THR A 64 2.76 -1.51 7.32
CA THR A 64 3.93 -1.41 8.21
C THR A 64 4.69 -0.10 7.99
N VAL A 65 4.97 0.25 6.73
CA VAL A 65 5.65 1.52 6.40
C VAL A 65 4.78 2.73 6.74
N ALA A 66 3.47 2.68 6.43
CA ALA A 66 2.54 3.77 6.73
C ALA A 66 2.44 4.01 8.25
N ASN A 67 2.24 2.96 9.05
CA ASN A 67 2.15 3.08 10.51
C ASN A 67 3.44 3.59 11.14
N ALA A 68 4.60 3.09 10.71
CA ALA A 68 5.87 3.59 11.20
C ALA A 68 6.07 5.08 10.87
N SER A 69 5.60 5.52 9.70
CA SER A 69 5.69 6.92 9.29
C SER A 69 4.77 7.82 10.12
N ARG A 70 3.51 7.41 10.35
CA ARG A 70 2.55 8.12 11.22
C ARG A 70 3.08 8.22 12.65
N GLU A 71 3.62 7.12 13.17
CA GLU A 71 4.18 7.09 14.53
C GLU A 71 5.37 8.04 14.70
N ILE A 72 6.27 8.12 13.71
CA ILE A 72 7.39 9.06 13.75
C ILE A 72 6.91 10.51 13.62
N ASP A 73 5.89 10.78 12.79
CA ASP A 73 5.34 12.13 12.58
C ASP A 73 4.66 12.68 13.84
N GLU A 74 4.05 11.81 14.66
CA GLU A 74 3.39 12.17 15.92
C GLU A 74 4.38 12.48 17.07
N ILE A 75 5.66 12.13 16.95
CA ILE A 75 6.64 12.30 18.03
C ILE A 75 7.28 13.69 17.97
N GLU A 76 6.94 14.53 18.94
CA GLU A 76 7.51 15.89 19.08
C GLU A 76 8.85 15.93 19.85
N ASP A 77 9.13 14.94 20.71
CA ASP A 77 10.38 14.88 21.48
C ASP A 77 11.51 14.25 20.66
N LEU A 78 12.60 15.00 20.49
CA LEU A 78 13.73 14.58 19.65
C LEU A 78 14.38 13.28 20.14
N LYS A 79 14.46 13.06 21.46
CA LYS A 79 15.09 11.85 22.00
C LYS A 79 14.19 10.64 21.75
N GLU A 80 12.90 10.79 22.02
CA GLU A 80 11.89 9.77 21.73
C GLU A 80 11.86 9.44 20.23
N LEU A 81 11.96 10.45 19.36
CA LEU A 81 12.00 10.27 17.90
C LEU A 81 13.20 9.41 17.49
N PHE A 82 14.39 9.70 17.99
CA PHE A 82 15.58 8.90 17.69
C PHE A 82 15.47 7.47 18.21
N GLU A 83 15.01 7.29 19.45
CA GLU A 83 14.81 5.96 20.03
C GLU A 83 13.80 5.15 19.23
N ARG A 84 12.70 5.79 18.80
CA ARG A 84 11.65 5.13 18.04
C ARG A 84 12.05 4.82 16.61
N ALA A 85 12.68 5.77 15.91
CA ALA A 85 13.20 5.58 14.56
C ALA A 85 14.18 4.40 14.52
N PHE A 86 15.08 4.31 15.50
CA PHE A 86 16.02 3.20 15.61
C PHE A 86 15.32 1.86 15.89
N ALA A 87 14.32 1.85 16.77
CA ALA A 87 13.54 0.64 17.06
C ALA A 87 12.72 0.13 15.86
N LEU A 88 12.34 1.02 14.93
CA LEU A 88 11.57 0.70 13.73
C LEU A 88 12.42 0.41 12.49
N GLU A 89 13.74 0.65 12.54
CA GLU A 89 14.62 0.62 11.37
C GLU A 89 14.57 -0.72 10.63
N GLU A 90 14.75 -1.84 11.35
CA GLU A 90 14.82 -3.17 10.74
C GLU A 90 13.48 -3.61 10.13
N VAL A 91 12.37 -3.35 10.83
CA VAL A 91 11.03 -3.74 10.36
C VAL A 91 10.62 -2.91 9.14
N VAL A 92 10.88 -1.60 9.15
CA VAL A 92 10.61 -0.72 8.00
C VAL A 92 11.52 -1.06 6.82
N ALA A 93 12.79 -1.37 7.05
CA ALA A 93 13.70 -1.77 5.98
C ALA A 93 13.23 -3.07 5.29
N THR A 94 12.75 -4.04 6.07
CA THR A 94 12.19 -5.30 5.55
C THR A 94 10.94 -5.04 4.71
N ALA A 95 9.97 -4.30 5.25
CA ALA A 95 8.75 -3.96 4.54
C ALA A 95 9.01 -3.19 3.23
N ARG A 96 9.95 -2.23 3.24
CA ARG A 96 10.40 -1.52 2.03
C ARG A 96 10.98 -2.47 0.99
N GLN A 97 11.74 -3.47 1.41
CA GLN A 97 12.32 -4.45 0.50
C GLN A 97 11.24 -5.33 -0.13
N GLU A 98 10.19 -5.70 0.62
CA GLU A 98 9.04 -6.43 0.10
C GLU A 98 8.30 -5.60 -0.95
N ILE A 99 7.98 -4.33 -0.65
CA ILE A 99 7.33 -3.41 -1.59
C ILE A 99 8.14 -3.29 -2.88
N ARG A 100 9.47 -3.14 -2.76
CA ARG A 100 10.37 -3.06 -3.92
C ARG A 100 10.34 -4.35 -4.75
N THR A 101 10.37 -5.50 -4.09
CA THR A 101 10.36 -6.80 -4.76
C THR A 101 9.03 -7.01 -5.50
N TYR A 102 7.91 -6.66 -4.86
CA TYR A 102 6.59 -6.70 -5.48
C TYR A 102 6.55 -5.81 -6.73
N THR A 103 6.96 -4.55 -6.59
CA THR A 103 6.98 -3.57 -7.69
C THR A 103 7.80 -4.08 -8.88
N GLN A 104 8.96 -4.72 -8.63
CA GLN A 104 9.80 -5.30 -9.69
C GLN A 104 9.13 -6.44 -10.47
N HIS A 105 8.21 -7.17 -9.87
CA HIS A 105 7.53 -8.30 -10.49
C HIS A 105 6.19 -7.92 -11.15
N HIS A 106 5.56 -6.83 -10.69
CA HIS A 106 4.18 -6.51 -11.02
C HIS A 106 3.99 -5.15 -11.70
N CYS A 107 4.93 -4.21 -11.55
CA CYS A 107 4.82 -2.86 -12.08
C CYS A 107 5.79 -2.55 -13.25
N LEU A 108 6.83 -3.37 -13.43
CA LEU A 108 7.86 -3.21 -14.48
C LEU A 108 7.67 -4.15 -15.67
#